data_AF-A0A1J4WMI9-F1
#
_entry.id   AF-A0A1J4WMI9-F1
#
_cell.length_a   1.000
_cell.length_b   1.000
_cell.length_c   1.000
_cell.angle_alpha   90.00
_cell.angle_beta   90.00
_cell.angle_gamma   90.00
#
_symmetry.space_group_name_H-M   'P 1'
#
loop_
_entity.id
_entity.type
_entity.pdbx_description
1 polymer ?
#
loop_
_entity_poly.entity_id
_entity_poly.type
_entity_poly.pdbx_seq_one_letter_code
_entity_poly.pdbx_strand_id
1 'polypeptide(L)'
;MSKIIQKLKSIFVPQEGNEFEPLVLSQKALLGYGLSILILKIVIIAFVIYFPKTDFFAAINAQNLVNLINQERTVKNLSALSVDVKLNEAASLKAQDMIANNYFDHTSPSGISPWYWFGKAGYSFVWAGENLAIHFIDTDAVFEAWMASPGHRDNILNPNFKDIGVAVAAGQIDGRQTTVSVLAFGSPAVAQPKTSPAAKTNSPTQPVPKTETVNETQKVGETKEQTPINAPSAEPKLAGEENIKLTQAPIAQLSLPARVLGTFTINFVELAKNLYLYFSLFLLIALAINILVKIRIQHAPTIILTLILIGISVGMIFV
;
A
#
# COMPACT_ATOMS: atom_id res chain seq x y z
N MET A 1 5.40 -14.33 -54.49
CA MET A 1 5.15 -14.04 -53.05
C MET A 1 3.79 -14.59 -52.68
N SER A 2 3.63 -15.26 -51.54
CA SER A 2 2.31 -15.77 -51.12
C SER A 2 1.34 -14.60 -50.91
N LYS A 3 0.04 -14.80 -51.21
CA LYS A 3 -1.02 -13.78 -50.99
C LYS A 3 -1.03 -13.23 -49.56
N ILE A 4 -0.53 -14.01 -48.60
CA ILE A 4 -0.40 -13.64 -47.18
C ILE A 4 0.68 -12.58 -46.99
N ILE A 5 1.84 -12.71 -47.65
CA ILE A 5 2.94 -11.73 -47.57
C ILE A 5 2.53 -10.38 -48.19
N GLN A 6 1.78 -10.40 -49.30
CA GLN A 6 1.24 -9.18 -49.91
C GLN A 6 0.20 -8.49 -49.00
N LYS A 7 -0.70 -9.26 -48.37
CA LYS A 7 -1.63 -8.72 -47.36
C LYS A 7 -0.88 -8.10 -46.17
N LEU A 8 0.10 -8.80 -45.60
CA LEU A 8 0.92 -8.27 -44.51
C LEU A 8 1.64 -6.97 -44.90
N LYS A 9 2.22 -6.91 -46.10
CA LYS A 9 2.85 -5.68 -46.60
C LYS A 9 1.86 -4.52 -46.71
N SER A 10 0.67 -4.74 -47.24
CA SER A 10 -0.36 -3.67 -47.34
C SER A 10 -0.83 -3.15 -45.98
N ILE A 11 -0.71 -3.96 -44.91
CA ILE A 11 -1.12 -3.59 -43.57
C ILE A 11 -0.12 -2.60 -42.93
N PHE A 12 1.18 -2.83 -43.14
CA PHE A 12 2.24 -2.12 -42.41
C PHE A 12 3.09 -1.17 -43.27
N VAL A 13 3.13 -1.36 -44.59
CA VAL A 13 4.06 -0.66 -45.50
C VAL A 13 3.28 0.25 -46.46
N PRO A 14 3.66 1.53 -46.59
CA PRO A 14 3.15 2.42 -47.63
C PRO A 14 3.53 1.89 -49.02
N GLN A 15 2.55 1.72 -49.91
CA GLN A 15 2.77 1.29 -51.29
C GLN A 15 1.66 1.84 -52.19
N GLU A 16 1.89 1.84 -53.50
CA GLU A 16 0.94 2.38 -54.47
C GLU A 16 -0.45 1.69 -54.38
N GLY A 17 -0.46 0.38 -54.09
CA GLY A 17 -1.70 -0.39 -53.90
C GLY A 17 -2.51 -0.11 -52.63
N ASN A 18 -2.02 0.72 -51.71
CA ASN A 18 -2.78 1.24 -50.57
C ASN A 18 -2.75 2.77 -50.50
N GLU A 19 -2.56 3.44 -51.64
CA GLU A 19 -2.45 4.90 -51.75
C GLU A 19 -1.37 5.50 -50.82
N PHE A 20 -0.32 4.71 -50.53
CA PHE A 20 0.72 5.03 -49.57
C PHE A 20 0.21 5.25 -48.14
N GLU A 21 -0.98 4.75 -47.81
CA GLU A 21 -1.56 4.74 -46.46
C GLU A 21 -1.59 3.31 -45.90
N PRO A 22 -0.72 2.97 -44.93
CA PRO A 22 -0.78 1.67 -44.26
C PRO A 22 -2.16 1.46 -43.62
N LEU A 23 -2.81 0.32 -43.85
CA LEU A 23 -4.15 0.05 -43.30
C LEU A 23 -4.19 0.16 -41.77
N VAL A 24 -3.10 -0.19 -41.07
CA VAL A 24 -2.97 -0.07 -39.60
C VAL A 24 -2.97 1.39 -39.12
N LEU A 25 -2.59 2.34 -39.97
CA LEU A 25 -2.60 3.78 -39.69
C LEU A 25 -3.76 4.51 -40.36
N SER A 26 -4.64 3.77 -41.06
CA SER A 26 -5.80 4.37 -41.71
C SER A 26 -6.74 4.99 -40.68
N GLN A 27 -7.46 6.04 -41.09
CA GLN A 27 -8.40 6.73 -40.21
C GLN A 27 -9.47 5.79 -39.61
N LYS A 28 -9.90 4.79 -40.37
CA LYS A 28 -10.86 3.76 -39.92
C LYS A 28 -10.26 2.85 -38.85
N ALA A 29 -8.99 2.44 -39.02
CA ALA A 29 -8.29 1.63 -38.04
C ALA A 29 -8.06 2.40 -36.73
N LEU A 30 -7.62 3.66 -36.82
CA LEU A 30 -7.41 4.53 -35.65
C LEU A 30 -8.71 4.76 -34.86
N LEU A 31 -9.85 4.99 -35.55
CA LEU A 31 -11.17 5.07 -34.91
C LEU A 31 -11.55 3.74 -34.23
N GLY A 32 -11.26 2.61 -34.87
CA GLY A 32 -11.48 1.28 -34.28
C GLY A 32 -10.65 1.06 -33.00
N TYR A 33 -9.39 1.49 -32.98
CA TYR A 33 -8.54 1.41 -31.79
C TYR A 33 -9.07 2.31 -30.66
N GLY A 34 -9.49 3.54 -30.97
CA GLY A 34 -10.09 4.43 -29.99
C GLY A 34 -11.38 3.84 -29.38
N LEU A 35 -12.26 3.30 -30.21
CA LEU A 35 -13.52 2.70 -29.75
C LEU A 35 -13.29 1.44 -28.91
N SER A 36 -12.33 0.59 -29.29
CA SER A 36 -11.99 -0.61 -28.52
C SER A 36 -11.39 -0.27 -27.15
N ILE A 37 -10.58 0.77 -27.03
CA ILE A 37 -10.09 1.28 -25.74
C ILE A 37 -11.22 1.80 -24.87
N LEU A 38 -12.18 2.55 -25.46
CA LEU A 38 -13.35 3.04 -24.74
C LEU A 38 -14.19 1.88 -24.21
N ILE A 39 -14.46 0.87 -25.03
CA ILE A 39 -15.20 -0.34 -24.63
C ILE A 39 -14.46 -1.06 -23.51
N LEU A 40 -13.15 -1.26 -23.64
CA LEU A 40 -12.33 -1.88 -22.60
C LEU A 40 -12.42 -1.10 -21.28
N LYS A 41 -12.36 0.24 -21.32
CA LYS A 41 -12.50 1.11 -20.14
C LYS A 41 -13.89 0.96 -19.51
N ILE A 42 -14.95 0.94 -20.30
CA ILE A 42 -16.33 0.71 -19.81
C ILE A 42 -16.45 -0.66 -19.17
N VAL A 43 -15.89 -1.72 -19.77
CA VAL A 43 -15.91 -3.07 -19.20
C VAL A 43 -15.17 -3.13 -17.87
N ILE A 44 -14.01 -2.47 -17.76
CA ILE A 44 -13.25 -2.38 -16.50
C ILE A 44 -14.05 -1.61 -15.45
N ILE A 45 -14.63 -0.45 -15.78
CA ILE A 45 -15.44 0.35 -14.86
C ILE A 45 -16.68 -0.45 -14.40
N ALA A 46 -17.38 -1.09 -15.35
CA ALA A 46 -18.52 -1.95 -15.04
C ALA A 46 -18.09 -3.13 -14.16
N PHE A 47 -16.94 -3.75 -14.42
CA PHE A 47 -16.39 -4.79 -13.56
C PHE A 47 -16.12 -4.24 -12.15
N VAL A 48 -15.50 -3.07 -11.99
CA VAL A 48 -15.26 -2.47 -10.67
C VAL A 48 -16.56 -2.10 -9.92
N ILE A 49 -17.60 -1.69 -10.64
CA ILE A 49 -18.90 -1.29 -10.05
C ILE A 49 -19.77 -2.49 -9.70
N TYR A 50 -19.88 -3.46 -10.61
CA TYR A 50 -20.82 -4.58 -10.51
C TYR A 50 -20.21 -5.85 -9.92
N PHE A 51 -18.88 -6.01 -9.99
CA PHE A 51 -18.22 -7.07 -9.24
C PHE A 51 -18.20 -6.63 -7.78
N PRO A 52 -18.78 -7.41 -6.87
CA PRO A 52 -18.99 -6.95 -5.52
C PRO A 52 -17.62 -6.62 -4.91
N LYS A 53 -17.48 -5.37 -4.43
CA LYS A 53 -16.53 -5.02 -3.36
C LYS A 53 -16.93 -5.71 -2.04
N THR A 54 -17.33 -6.99 -2.11
CA THR A 54 -17.28 -7.88 -0.96
C THR A 54 -15.86 -7.84 -0.42
N ASP A 55 -15.71 -8.11 0.89
CA ASP A 55 -14.50 -8.08 1.74
C ASP A 55 -13.21 -8.72 1.16
N PHE A 56 -13.26 -9.22 -0.07
CA PHE A 56 -12.21 -9.79 -0.89
C PHE A 56 -11.34 -8.77 -1.65
N PHE A 57 -11.81 -7.54 -1.90
CA PHE A 57 -11.11 -6.58 -2.78
C PHE A 57 -10.25 -5.53 -2.07
N ALA A 58 -10.26 -5.52 -0.74
CA ALA A 58 -9.59 -4.48 0.01
C ALA A 58 -9.13 -5.09 1.34
N ALA A 59 -8.01 -5.79 1.26
CA ALA A 59 -7.22 -6.20 2.41
C ALA A 59 -6.19 -5.10 2.64
N ILE A 60 -6.27 -4.42 3.78
CA ILE A 60 -5.22 -3.46 4.18
C ILE A 60 -3.89 -4.21 4.17
N ASN A 61 -2.97 -3.76 3.32
CA ASN A 61 -1.68 -4.40 3.13
C ASN A 61 -0.69 -3.80 4.13
N ALA A 62 -0.33 -4.58 5.15
CA ALA A 62 0.57 -4.15 6.21
C ALA A 62 1.92 -3.61 5.67
N GLN A 63 2.49 -4.24 4.64
CA GLN A 63 3.76 -3.78 4.06
C GLN A 63 3.61 -2.46 3.31
N ASN A 64 2.53 -2.30 2.53
CA ASN A 64 2.26 -1.03 1.86
C ASN A 64 2.04 0.10 2.87
N LEU A 65 1.35 -0.18 3.96
CA LEU A 65 1.12 0.78 5.04
C LEU A 65 2.42 1.25 5.70
N VAL A 66 3.35 0.32 5.98
CA VAL A 66 4.70 0.66 6.45
C VAL A 66 5.47 1.50 5.42
N ASN A 67 5.33 1.21 4.13
CA ASN A 67 5.98 1.98 3.07
C ASN A 67 5.47 3.43 3.03
N LEU A 68 4.16 3.65 3.08
CA LEU A 68 3.56 4.98 3.13
C LEU A 68 4.03 5.77 4.36
N ILE A 69 4.03 5.12 5.53
CA ILE A 69 4.54 5.71 6.77
C ILE A 69 6.01 6.12 6.63
N ASN A 70 6.86 5.24 6.10
CA ASN A 70 8.27 5.53 5.94
C ASN A 70 8.56 6.58 4.86
N GLN A 71 7.75 6.66 3.80
CA GLN A 71 7.80 7.74 2.82
C GLN A 71 7.52 9.09 3.49
N GLU A 72 6.44 9.20 4.25
CA GLU A 72 6.09 10.44 4.95
C GLU A 72 7.15 10.82 5.99
N ARG A 73 7.67 9.87 6.76
CA ARG A 73 8.80 10.10 7.68
C ARG A 73 10.03 10.63 6.95
N THR A 74 10.34 10.09 5.79
CA THR A 74 11.47 10.56 4.95
C THR A 74 11.26 12.00 4.49
N VAL A 75 10.05 12.35 4.06
CA VAL A 75 9.69 13.74 3.68
C VAL A 75 9.90 14.72 4.84
N LYS A 76 9.71 14.25 6.09
CA LYS A 76 9.95 15.04 7.31
C LYS A 76 11.38 14.95 7.86
N ASN A 77 12.32 14.36 7.11
CA ASN A 77 13.71 14.12 7.53
C ASN A 77 13.84 13.24 8.80
N LEU A 78 12.88 12.34 9.01
CA LEU A 78 12.90 11.36 10.08
C LEU A 78 13.47 10.03 9.58
N SER A 79 14.09 9.27 10.48
CA SER A 79 14.56 7.91 10.17
C SER A 79 13.38 6.99 9.89
N ALA A 80 13.51 6.15 8.87
CA ALA A 80 12.55 5.09 8.58
C ALA A 80 12.48 4.08 9.74
N LEU A 81 11.27 3.60 10.01
CA LEU A 81 11.00 2.57 11.00
C LEU A 81 11.32 1.19 10.41
N SER A 82 11.92 0.32 11.23
CA SER A 82 12.19 -1.07 10.89
C SER A 82 11.02 -1.95 11.33
N VAL A 83 10.59 -2.88 10.49
CA VAL A 83 9.55 -3.85 10.90
C VAL A 83 10.13 -4.81 11.93
N ASP A 84 9.50 -4.89 13.09
CA ASP A 84 9.88 -5.83 14.16
C ASP A 84 8.81 -6.92 14.33
N VAL A 85 9.26 -8.17 14.35
CA VAL A 85 8.37 -9.35 14.40
C VAL A 85 7.61 -9.46 15.72
N LYS A 86 8.18 -8.98 16.82
CA LYS A 86 7.53 -8.99 18.13
C LYS A 86 6.47 -7.89 18.20
N LEU A 87 6.73 -6.73 17.59
CA LEU A 87 5.70 -5.70 17.47
C LEU A 87 4.54 -6.13 16.54
N ASN A 88 4.82 -6.88 15.47
CA ASN A 88 3.75 -7.51 14.67
C ASN A 88 2.90 -8.45 15.51
N GLU A 89 3.53 -9.28 16.34
CA GLU A 89 2.83 -10.20 17.25
C GLU A 89 2.00 -9.42 18.27
N ALA A 90 2.55 -8.38 18.91
CA ALA A 90 1.84 -7.52 19.84
C ALA A 90 0.60 -6.88 19.20
N ALA A 91 0.73 -6.34 17.99
CA ALA A 91 -0.37 -5.77 17.23
C ALA A 91 -1.44 -6.82 16.89
N SER A 92 -1.04 -8.04 16.54
CA SER A 92 -1.95 -9.15 16.23
C SER A 92 -2.73 -9.61 17.45
N LEU A 93 -2.07 -9.77 18.60
CA LEU A 93 -2.72 -10.11 19.86
C LEU A 93 -3.74 -9.05 20.27
N LYS A 94 -3.38 -7.76 20.16
CA LYS A 94 -4.30 -6.65 20.43
C LYS A 94 -5.52 -6.65 19.49
N ALA A 95 -5.32 -6.88 18.20
CA ALA A 95 -6.40 -6.94 17.22
C ALA A 95 -7.35 -8.11 17.51
N GLN A 96 -6.81 -9.27 17.83
CA GLN A 96 -7.57 -10.46 18.22
C GLN A 96 -8.36 -10.22 19.51
N ASP A 97 -7.76 -9.56 20.50
CA ASP A 97 -8.42 -9.21 21.75
C ASP A 97 -9.62 -8.27 21.54
N MET A 98 -9.46 -7.23 20.71
CA MET A 98 -10.56 -6.32 20.33
C MET A 98 -11.73 -7.04 19.67
N ILE A 99 -11.44 -7.97 18.75
CA ILE A 99 -12.48 -8.75 18.06
C ILE A 99 -13.13 -9.75 19.03
N ALA A 100 -12.33 -10.48 19.80
CA ALA A 100 -12.83 -11.53 20.70
C ALA A 100 -13.70 -10.97 21.83
N ASN A 101 -13.34 -9.79 22.34
CA ASN A 101 -14.05 -9.14 23.44
C ASN A 101 -15.00 -8.03 22.98
N ASN A 102 -15.26 -7.93 21.67
CA ASN A 102 -16.24 -7.01 21.07
C ASN A 102 -16.05 -5.55 21.54
N TYR A 103 -14.86 -4.99 21.31
CA TYR A 103 -14.56 -3.60 21.66
C TYR A 103 -13.56 -2.96 20.70
N PHE A 104 -13.54 -1.63 20.66
CA PHE A 104 -12.53 -0.86 19.93
C PHE A 104 -12.02 0.31 20.77
N ASP A 105 -10.94 0.06 21.52
CA ASP A 105 -10.30 1.02 22.41
C ASP A 105 -8.83 0.63 22.64
N HIS A 106 -7.99 1.58 23.04
CA HIS A 106 -6.62 1.32 23.48
C HIS A 106 -6.58 0.44 24.73
N THR A 107 -7.46 0.70 25.71
CA THR A 107 -7.55 -0.12 26.93
C THR A 107 -8.73 -1.07 26.84
N SER A 108 -8.51 -2.35 27.15
CA SER A 108 -9.62 -3.32 27.13
C SER A 108 -10.68 -3.00 28.20
N PRO A 109 -11.92 -3.51 28.06
CA PRO A 109 -12.93 -3.41 29.10
C PRO A 109 -12.51 -4.03 30.45
N SER A 110 -11.56 -4.98 30.42
CA SER A 110 -10.94 -5.59 31.60
C SER A 110 -9.74 -4.79 32.16
N GLY A 111 -9.44 -3.62 31.61
CA GLY A 111 -8.36 -2.73 32.06
C GLY A 111 -6.97 -3.07 31.52
N ILE A 112 -6.86 -3.93 30.51
CA ILE A 112 -5.58 -4.31 29.90
C ILE A 112 -5.12 -3.17 28.98
N SER A 113 -3.97 -2.58 29.30
CA SER A 113 -3.36 -1.52 28.49
C SER A 113 -2.66 -2.09 27.24
N PRO A 114 -2.40 -1.27 26.20
CA PRO A 114 -1.68 -1.71 25.00
C PRO A 114 -0.33 -2.39 25.30
N TRP A 115 0.37 -1.91 26.33
CA TRP A 115 1.72 -2.32 26.70
C TRP A 115 1.78 -3.77 27.20
N TYR A 116 0.66 -4.32 27.68
CA TYR A 116 0.56 -5.73 28.02
C TYR A 116 0.93 -6.62 26.83
N TRP A 117 0.45 -6.28 25.64
CA TRP A 117 0.69 -7.08 24.42
C TRP A 117 2.14 -7.01 23.95
N PHE A 118 2.80 -5.88 24.15
CA PHE A 118 4.24 -5.73 23.90
C PHE A 118 5.03 -6.67 24.81
N GLY A 119 4.69 -6.72 26.11
CA GLY A 119 5.29 -7.64 27.07
C GLY A 119 5.03 -9.11 26.72
N LYS A 120 3.81 -9.45 26.32
CA LYS A 120 3.45 -10.81 25.88
C LYS A 120 4.21 -11.26 24.63
N ALA A 121 4.45 -10.36 23.69
CA ALA A 121 5.27 -10.62 22.51
C ALA A 121 6.79 -10.61 22.81
N GLY A 122 7.20 -10.31 24.04
CA GLY A 122 8.62 -10.26 24.43
C GLY A 122 9.37 -9.04 23.89
N TYR A 123 8.66 -7.94 23.60
CA TYR A 123 9.25 -6.67 23.19
C TYR A 123 9.35 -5.72 24.40
N SER A 124 10.58 -5.50 24.88
CA SER A 124 10.87 -4.52 25.93
C SER A 124 11.27 -3.19 25.31
N PHE A 125 10.73 -2.09 25.83
CA PHE A 125 10.84 -0.78 25.19
C PHE A 125 11.21 0.35 26.15
N VAL A 126 11.81 1.41 25.61
CA VAL A 126 11.97 2.72 26.26
C VAL A 126 10.92 3.73 25.79
N TRP A 127 10.47 3.58 24.54
CA TRP A 127 9.38 4.35 23.96
C TRP A 127 8.43 3.37 23.27
N ALA A 128 7.12 3.60 23.42
CA ALA A 128 6.09 2.84 22.71
C ALA A 128 4.93 3.76 22.32
N GLY A 129 4.21 3.36 21.28
CA GLY A 129 3.02 4.05 20.76
C GLY A 129 2.07 3.07 20.10
N GLU A 130 0.80 3.44 19.98
CA GLU A 130 -0.23 2.64 19.30
C GLU A 130 -1.13 3.54 18.46
N ASN A 131 -1.41 3.13 17.23
CA ASN A 131 -2.53 3.68 16.45
C ASN A 131 -3.51 2.57 16.13
N LEU A 132 -4.81 2.87 16.25
CA LEU A 132 -5.89 1.96 15.94
C LEU A 132 -6.74 2.53 14.81
N ALA A 133 -7.29 1.66 13.96
CA ALA A 133 -8.33 2.03 13.01
C ALA A 133 -9.34 0.89 12.84
N ILE A 134 -10.59 1.23 12.53
CA ILE A 134 -11.68 0.27 12.35
C ILE A 134 -12.54 0.66 11.15
N HIS A 135 -13.17 -0.33 10.51
CA HIS A 135 -14.08 -0.17 9.35
C HIS A 135 -13.40 0.26 8.05
N PHE A 136 -12.07 0.31 8.00
CA PHE A 136 -11.33 0.54 6.77
C PHE A 136 -11.10 -0.77 6.01
N ILE A 137 -11.16 -0.68 4.69
CA ILE A 137 -10.83 -1.79 3.80
C ILE A 137 -9.62 -1.44 2.92
N ASP A 138 -9.36 -0.15 2.71
CA ASP A 138 -8.29 0.35 1.85
C ASP A 138 -7.08 0.85 2.65
N THR A 139 -5.88 0.59 2.12
CA THR A 139 -4.60 0.94 2.77
C THR A 139 -4.35 2.45 2.74
N ASP A 140 -4.64 3.08 1.61
CA ASP A 140 -4.42 4.52 1.46
C ASP A 140 -5.42 5.27 2.34
N ALA A 141 -6.69 4.85 2.35
CA ALA A 141 -7.72 5.43 3.22
C ALA A 141 -7.38 5.36 4.72
N VAL A 142 -6.86 4.24 5.23
CA VAL A 142 -6.47 4.13 6.65
C VAL A 142 -5.26 5.01 6.97
N PHE A 143 -4.28 5.06 6.06
CA PHE A 143 -3.11 5.92 6.20
C PHE A 143 -3.52 7.40 6.26
N GLU A 144 -4.33 7.86 5.31
CA GLU A 144 -4.84 9.24 5.27
C GLU A 144 -5.66 9.57 6.52
N ALA A 145 -6.48 8.64 7.03
CA ALA A 145 -7.23 8.84 8.26
C ALA A 145 -6.32 9.03 9.49
N TRP A 146 -5.26 8.23 9.62
CA TRP A 146 -4.26 8.45 10.66
C TRP A 146 -3.51 9.76 10.48
N MET A 147 -3.12 10.09 9.25
CA MET A 147 -2.44 11.35 8.95
C MET A 147 -3.36 12.56 9.11
N ALA A 148 -4.68 12.44 9.07
CA ALA A 148 -5.61 13.53 9.35
C ALA A 148 -5.80 13.77 10.87
N SER A 149 -5.65 12.73 11.69
CA SER A 149 -5.78 12.81 13.15
C SER A 149 -4.48 13.28 13.81
N PRO A 150 -4.47 14.39 14.57
CA PRO A 150 -3.26 14.88 15.23
C PRO A 150 -2.56 13.83 16.10
N GLY A 151 -3.28 13.13 16.97
CA GLY A 151 -2.68 12.12 17.86
C GLY A 151 -2.06 10.94 17.11
N HIS A 152 -2.74 10.45 16.06
CA HIS A 152 -2.21 9.34 15.25
C HIS A 152 -1.01 9.79 14.41
N ARG A 153 -1.06 11.00 13.84
CA ARG A 153 0.04 11.62 13.10
C ARG A 153 1.27 11.81 13.98
N ASP A 154 1.08 12.27 15.22
CA ASP A 154 2.17 12.49 16.17
C ASP A 154 2.91 11.17 16.48
N ASN A 155 2.18 10.05 16.60
CA ASN A 155 2.80 8.73 16.71
C ASN A 155 3.61 8.35 15.45
N ILE A 156 3.02 8.50 14.26
CA ILE A 156 3.67 8.18 12.98
C ILE A 156 4.97 8.98 12.79
N LEU A 157 4.98 10.25 13.22
CA LEU A 157 6.09 11.18 13.05
C LEU A 157 6.99 11.30 14.30
N ASN A 158 6.78 10.45 15.31
CA ASN A 158 7.60 10.53 16.52
C ASN A 158 9.06 10.10 16.21
N PRO A 159 10.07 10.96 16.46
CA PRO A 159 11.48 10.62 16.20
C PRO A 159 12.03 9.58 17.18
N ASN A 160 11.35 9.36 18.32
CA ASN A 160 11.80 8.40 19.33
C ASN A 160 11.51 6.95 18.94
N PHE A 161 10.68 6.68 17.93
CA PHE A 161 10.41 5.32 17.47
C PHE A 161 11.43 4.88 16.42
N LYS A 162 11.84 3.61 16.53
CA LYS A 162 12.79 2.93 15.63
C LYS A 162 12.16 1.75 14.92
N ASP A 163 11.21 1.10 15.60
CA ASP A 163 10.60 -0.13 15.16
C ASP A 163 9.07 0.04 15.03
N ILE A 164 8.47 -0.72 14.12
CA ILE A 164 7.04 -0.76 13.87
C ILE A 164 6.56 -2.21 13.71
N GLY A 165 5.36 -2.48 14.21
CA GLY A 165 4.59 -3.66 13.92
C GLY A 165 3.22 -3.29 13.40
N VAL A 166 2.66 -4.12 12.53
CA VAL A 166 1.36 -3.89 11.90
C VAL A 166 0.56 -5.18 11.91
N ALA A 167 -0.69 -5.10 12.35
CA ALA A 167 -1.66 -6.18 12.21
C ALA A 167 -2.98 -5.65 11.65
N VAL A 168 -3.61 -6.47 10.81
CA VAL A 168 -4.93 -6.24 10.25
C VAL A 168 -5.73 -7.51 10.45
N ALA A 169 -6.86 -7.40 11.13
CA ALA A 169 -7.75 -8.53 11.41
C ALA A 169 -9.18 -8.20 11.01
N ALA A 170 -9.87 -9.15 10.39
CA ALA A 170 -11.30 -9.04 10.11
C ALA A 170 -12.09 -9.84 11.16
N GLY A 171 -13.22 -9.30 11.60
CA GLY A 171 -14.09 -9.91 12.60
C GLY A 171 -15.39 -9.15 12.78
N GLN A 172 -16.16 -9.51 13.81
CA GLN A 172 -17.36 -8.77 14.19
C GLN A 172 -17.08 -7.94 15.43
N ILE A 173 -17.44 -6.66 15.38
CA ILE A 173 -17.54 -5.78 16.55
C ILE A 173 -18.91 -5.10 16.48
N ASP A 174 -19.64 -5.13 17.58
CA ASP A 174 -21.00 -4.61 17.75
C ASP A 174 -21.99 -5.15 16.71
N GLY A 175 -21.88 -6.45 16.40
CA GLY A 175 -22.74 -7.13 15.42
C GLY A 175 -22.48 -6.72 13.97
N ARG A 176 -21.42 -5.97 13.69
CA ARG A 176 -21.03 -5.53 12.35
C ARG A 176 -19.72 -6.20 11.95
N GLN A 177 -19.72 -6.85 10.77
CA GLN A 177 -18.48 -7.28 10.12
C GLN A 177 -17.59 -6.06 9.84
N THR A 178 -16.36 -6.12 10.31
CA THR A 178 -15.41 -5.02 10.28
C THR A 178 -13.98 -5.52 10.12
N THR A 179 -13.09 -4.59 9.78
CA THR A 179 -11.64 -4.75 9.85
C THR A 179 -11.11 -3.86 10.95
N VAL A 180 -10.17 -4.39 11.73
CA VAL A 180 -9.40 -3.68 12.75
C VAL A 180 -7.95 -3.65 12.32
N SER A 181 -7.34 -2.47 12.31
CA SER A 181 -5.92 -2.26 12.04
C SER A 181 -5.22 -1.70 13.27
N VAL A 182 -4.05 -2.26 13.58
CA VAL A 182 -3.23 -1.90 14.73
C VAL A 182 -1.82 -1.61 14.26
N LEU A 183 -1.32 -0.41 14.56
CA LEU A 183 0.11 -0.09 14.51
C LEU A 183 0.67 -0.13 15.92
N ALA A 184 1.75 -0.88 16.11
CA ALA A 184 2.54 -0.89 17.32
C ALA A 184 3.89 -0.23 17.03
N PHE A 185 4.22 0.86 17.71
CA PHE A 185 5.49 1.56 17.56
C PHE A 185 6.40 1.30 18.76
N GLY A 186 7.71 1.21 18.54
CA GLY A 186 8.64 0.95 19.62
C GLY A 186 10.04 1.52 19.42
N SER A 187 10.74 1.70 20.53
CA SER A 187 12.21 1.73 20.59
C SER A 187 12.68 0.73 21.65
N PRO A 188 13.56 -0.21 21.30
CA PRO A 188 13.87 -1.33 22.17
C PRO A 188 14.74 -0.88 23.35
N ALA A 189 14.46 -1.43 24.54
CA ALA A 189 15.19 -1.11 25.77
C ALA A 189 16.64 -1.64 25.76
N VAL A 190 16.89 -2.69 24.99
CA VAL A 190 18.23 -3.23 24.71
C VAL A 190 18.41 -3.24 23.20
N ALA A 191 19.50 -2.66 22.70
CA ALA A 191 19.80 -2.62 21.28
C ALA A 191 19.76 -4.05 20.71
N GLN A 192 18.73 -4.36 19.91
CA GLN A 192 18.62 -5.64 19.24
C GLN A 192 19.72 -5.74 18.17
N PRO A 193 20.41 -6.88 18.04
CA PRO A 193 21.25 -7.11 16.88
C PRO A 193 20.38 -7.11 15.63
N LYS A 194 20.56 -6.10 14.78
CA LYS A 194 19.82 -5.94 13.51
C LYS A 194 20.06 -7.16 12.63
N THR A 195 19.06 -8.01 12.44
CA THR A 195 19.07 -8.99 11.35
C THR A 195 18.70 -8.27 10.05
N SER A 196 19.69 -7.61 9.45
CA SER A 196 19.64 -7.20 8.04
C SER A 196 20.44 -8.22 7.21
N PRO A 197 19.96 -8.67 6.04
CA PRO A 197 20.72 -9.55 5.15
C PRO A 197 22.08 -8.92 4.78
N ALA A 198 23.16 -9.65 5.05
CA ALA A 198 24.53 -9.18 5.01
C ALA A 198 25.00 -8.70 3.63
N ALA A 199 25.54 -7.48 3.56
CA ALA A 199 26.52 -7.07 2.55
C ALA A 199 27.91 -7.06 3.21
N LYS A 200 28.77 -7.98 2.78
CA LYS A 200 30.16 -8.10 3.21
C LYS A 200 31.03 -7.09 2.46
N THR A 201 31.72 -6.20 3.16
CA THR A 201 33.00 -5.65 2.67
C THR A 201 33.93 -5.33 3.84
N ASN A 202 35.12 -5.93 3.78
CA ASN A 202 36.20 -5.81 4.76
C ASN A 202 36.99 -4.50 4.57
N SER A 203 37.40 -3.82 5.66
CA SER A 203 38.76 -3.29 5.87
C SER A 203 38.91 -2.55 7.23
N PRO A 204 40.14 -2.45 7.79
CA PRO A 204 40.39 -2.34 9.24
C PRO A 204 40.83 -0.94 9.76
N THR A 205 40.41 -0.65 11.01
CA THR A 205 41.11 -0.06 12.19
C THR A 205 42.27 0.92 11.92
N GLN A 206 42.35 2.17 12.45
CA GLN A 206 42.48 2.62 13.87
C GLN A 206 42.76 4.19 13.90
N PRO A 207 43.06 4.89 15.02
CA PRO A 207 42.16 5.66 15.91
C PRO A 207 42.41 7.21 16.03
N VAL A 208 41.56 7.85 16.85
CA VAL A 208 41.43 9.27 17.34
C VAL A 208 42.72 9.91 17.92
N PRO A 209 42.80 11.26 18.13
CA PRO A 209 42.45 11.89 19.44
C PRO A 209 41.81 13.33 19.37
N LYS A 210 40.72 13.64 20.12
CA LYS A 210 40.58 14.42 21.40
C LYS A 210 41.07 15.88 21.44
N THR A 211 40.23 16.81 21.96
CA THR A 211 40.47 17.94 22.94
C THR A 211 39.17 18.81 23.06
N GLU A 212 38.44 18.80 24.18
CA GLU A 212 38.27 19.86 25.24
C GLU A 212 37.94 21.29 24.71
N THR A 213 36.91 22.04 25.15
CA THR A 213 36.81 22.69 26.48
C THR A 213 35.43 23.36 26.71
N VAL A 214 35.01 23.29 27.98
CA VAL A 214 34.06 24.03 28.86
C VAL A 214 33.60 25.46 28.49
N ASN A 215 32.31 25.78 28.71
CA ASN A 215 31.87 26.93 29.54
C ASN A 215 30.38 26.89 29.97
N GLU A 216 30.19 27.24 31.24
CA GLU A 216 29.00 27.35 32.10
C GLU A 216 28.37 28.76 31.92
N THR A 217 27.06 29.03 31.93
CA THR A 217 26.21 29.21 33.13
C THR A 217 24.77 29.63 32.74
N GLN A 218 23.82 29.13 33.53
CA GLN A 218 22.37 29.33 33.71
C GLN A 218 21.64 30.61 33.21
N LYS A 219 20.38 30.43 32.75
CA LYS A 219 19.18 30.96 33.43
C LYS A 219 17.88 30.19 33.11
N VAL A 220 17.11 30.00 34.18
CA VAL A 220 15.83 29.31 34.46
C VAL A 220 14.65 29.71 33.55
N GLY A 221 13.75 28.74 33.25
CA GLY A 221 12.40 28.98 32.75
C GLY A 221 11.59 27.71 32.43
N GLU A 222 10.90 27.18 33.44
CA GLU A 222 9.71 26.30 33.42
C GLU A 222 9.73 24.88 32.82
N THR A 223 9.78 23.95 33.77
CA THR A 223 9.44 22.52 33.73
C THR A 223 7.95 22.27 33.42
N LYS A 224 7.66 21.37 32.48
CA LYS A 224 6.53 20.43 32.63
C LYS A 224 7.08 19.00 32.59
N GLU A 225 6.90 18.37 33.74
CA GLU A 225 7.41 17.07 34.16
C GLU A 225 6.61 15.95 33.50
N GLN A 226 7.28 15.05 32.78
CA GLN A 226 6.77 13.71 32.48
C GLN A 226 7.71 12.72 33.17
N THR A 227 7.19 12.13 34.23
CA THR A 227 7.82 11.13 35.09
C THR A 227 8.03 9.82 34.32
N PRO A 228 9.13 9.07 34.58
CA PRO A 228 9.34 7.75 34.00
C PRO A 228 8.41 6.75 34.69
N ILE A 229 7.53 6.10 33.92
CA ILE A 229 6.57 5.13 34.46
C ILE A 229 7.29 3.79 34.67
N ASN A 230 7.59 3.49 35.93
CA ASN A 230 7.89 2.14 36.40
C ASN A 230 6.68 1.22 36.16
N ALA A 231 6.94 0.07 35.55
CA ALA A 231 5.95 -1.00 35.39
C ALA A 231 5.57 -1.59 36.76
N PRO A 232 4.28 -1.66 37.12
CA PRO A 232 3.82 -2.53 38.19
C PRO A 232 3.60 -3.94 37.62
N SER A 233 4.37 -4.89 38.14
CA SER A 233 4.05 -6.31 38.07
C SER A 233 2.81 -6.58 38.93
N ALA A 234 1.68 -6.86 38.28
CA ALA A 234 0.53 -7.49 38.92
C ALA A 234 -0.17 -8.39 37.89
N GLU A 235 -0.03 -9.70 38.07
CA GLU A 235 -0.79 -10.71 37.33
C GLU A 235 -2.27 -10.64 37.72
N PRO A 236 -3.22 -10.50 36.77
CA PRO A 236 -4.61 -10.83 37.01
C PRO A 236 -4.83 -12.32 36.74
N LYS A 237 -5.50 -12.99 37.69
CA LYS A 237 -5.87 -14.41 37.62
C LYS A 237 -6.82 -14.68 36.44
N LEU A 238 -6.47 -15.67 35.62
CA LEU A 238 -7.33 -16.26 34.60
C LEU A 238 -8.56 -16.93 35.23
N ALA A 239 -9.73 -16.72 34.62
CA ALA A 239 -10.86 -17.61 34.74
C ALA A 239 -10.87 -18.58 33.55
N GLY A 240 -10.79 -19.88 33.85
CA GLY A 240 -11.31 -20.99 33.02
C GLY A 240 -10.54 -21.33 31.74
N GLU A 241 -9.58 -22.25 31.85
CA GLU A 241 -9.21 -23.13 30.73
C GLU A 241 -10.36 -24.09 30.45
N GLU A 242 -11.24 -23.76 29.50
CA GLU A 242 -12.11 -24.77 28.88
C GLU A 242 -11.59 -25.10 27.48
N ASN A 243 -11.22 -26.37 27.31
CA ASN A 243 -10.78 -26.97 26.07
C ASN A 243 -11.86 -26.82 24.98
N ILE A 244 -11.73 -25.83 24.09
CA ILE A 244 -12.55 -25.74 22.89
C ILE A 244 -12.09 -26.85 21.92
N LYS A 245 -12.78 -27.98 21.99
CA LYS A 245 -12.78 -29.00 20.94
C LYS A 245 -13.26 -28.35 19.64
N LEU A 246 -12.35 -28.20 18.68
CA LEU A 246 -12.69 -27.93 17.28
C LEU A 246 -13.67 -29.00 16.79
N THR A 247 -14.92 -28.60 16.58
CA THR A 247 -15.91 -29.41 15.87
C THR A 247 -16.31 -28.62 14.64
N GLN A 248 -15.69 -28.92 13.50
CA GLN A 248 -16.09 -28.37 12.20
C GLN A 248 -17.33 -29.13 11.72
N ALA A 249 -18.43 -28.41 11.49
CA ALA A 249 -19.54 -28.90 10.69
C ALA A 249 -19.19 -28.74 9.19
N PRO A 250 -19.55 -29.71 8.33
CA PRO A 250 -19.13 -29.71 6.93
C PRO A 250 -20.05 -28.82 6.09
N ILE A 251 -19.48 -27.81 5.45
CA ILE A 251 -20.11 -27.15 4.29
C ILE A 251 -19.23 -27.42 3.08
N ALA A 252 -19.65 -28.39 2.28
CA ALA A 252 -19.16 -28.56 0.93
C ALA A 252 -19.71 -27.42 0.07
N GLN A 253 -18.91 -26.38 -0.14
CA GLN A 253 -19.01 -25.48 -1.28
C GLN A 253 -17.58 -25.16 -1.72
N LEU A 254 -17.36 -25.06 -3.03
CA LEU A 254 -16.09 -24.76 -3.67
C LEU A 254 -15.64 -23.33 -3.31
N SER A 255 -15.19 -23.13 -2.07
CA SER A 255 -14.67 -21.85 -1.59
C SER A 255 -13.17 -21.82 -1.87
N LEU A 256 -12.81 -21.18 -2.97
CA LEU A 256 -11.43 -20.70 -3.10
C LEU A 256 -11.14 -19.80 -1.89
N PRO A 257 -10.00 -19.99 -1.19
CA PRO A 257 -9.68 -19.19 -0.02
C PRO A 257 -9.75 -17.70 -0.35
N ALA A 258 -10.22 -16.86 0.56
CA ALA A 258 -10.34 -15.41 0.34
C ALA A 258 -9.03 -14.76 -0.13
N ARG A 259 -7.90 -15.29 0.32
CA ARG A 259 -6.55 -14.92 -0.13
C ARG A 259 -6.30 -15.19 -1.61
N VAL A 260 -6.83 -16.29 -2.16
CA VAL A 260 -6.67 -16.68 -3.58
C VAL A 260 -7.53 -15.82 -4.49
N LEU A 261 -8.77 -15.53 -4.08
CA LEU A 261 -9.63 -14.59 -4.82
C LEU A 261 -9.06 -13.16 -4.78
N GLY A 262 -8.62 -12.68 -3.61
CA GLY A 262 -8.05 -11.34 -3.45
C GLY A 262 -6.75 -11.14 -4.23
N THR A 263 -5.87 -12.15 -4.27
CA THR A 263 -4.68 -12.09 -5.14
C THR A 263 -5.05 -12.14 -6.62
N PHE A 264 -5.98 -13.00 -7.03
CA PHE A 264 -6.46 -13.05 -8.41
C PHE A 264 -7.05 -11.72 -8.88
N THR A 265 -7.82 -11.05 -8.04
CA THR A 265 -8.49 -9.79 -8.39
C THR A 265 -7.56 -8.59 -8.40
N ILE A 266 -6.65 -8.46 -7.42
CA ILE A 266 -5.61 -7.42 -7.44
C ILE A 266 -4.73 -7.60 -8.68
N ASN A 267 -4.32 -8.85 -8.97
CA ASN A 267 -3.56 -9.15 -10.18
C ASN A 267 -4.36 -8.81 -11.44
N PHE A 268 -5.67 -9.02 -11.46
CA PHE A 268 -6.52 -8.67 -12.59
C PHE A 268 -6.66 -7.16 -12.77
N VAL A 269 -6.90 -6.39 -11.71
CA VAL A 269 -7.03 -4.92 -11.77
C VAL A 269 -5.69 -4.30 -12.18
N GLU A 270 -4.59 -4.76 -11.59
CA GLU A 270 -3.24 -4.29 -11.94
C GLU A 270 -2.87 -4.69 -13.38
N LEU A 271 -3.19 -5.92 -13.81
CA LEU A 271 -3.04 -6.37 -15.19
C LEU A 271 -3.89 -5.51 -16.14
N ALA A 272 -5.14 -5.21 -15.80
CA ALA A 272 -6.04 -4.41 -16.61
C ALA A 272 -5.56 -2.96 -16.73
N LYS A 273 -5.07 -2.37 -15.63
CA LYS A 273 -4.45 -1.04 -15.61
C LYS A 273 -3.19 -1.00 -16.49
N ASN A 274 -2.31 -1.98 -16.35
CA ASN A 274 -1.10 -2.08 -17.16
C ASN A 274 -1.43 -2.31 -18.64
N LEU A 275 -2.41 -3.17 -18.94
CA LEU A 275 -2.87 -3.40 -20.31
C LEU A 275 -3.47 -2.14 -20.94
N TYR A 276 -4.28 -1.39 -20.18
CA TYR A 276 -4.84 -0.10 -20.59
C TYR A 276 -3.73 0.93 -20.85
N LEU A 277 -2.72 1.00 -19.98
CA LEU A 277 -1.57 1.89 -20.13
C LEU A 277 -0.75 1.54 -21.39
N TYR A 278 -0.44 0.26 -21.61
CA TYR A 278 0.27 -0.18 -22.82
C TYR A 278 -0.51 0.08 -24.10
N PHE A 279 -1.83 -0.17 -24.10
CA PHE A 279 -2.69 0.13 -25.26
C PHE A 279 -2.78 1.63 -25.53
N SER A 280 -2.88 2.44 -24.48
CA SER A 280 -2.93 3.90 -24.61
C SER A 280 -1.60 4.45 -25.15
N LEU A 281 -0.46 3.93 -24.66
CA LEU A 281 0.86 4.29 -25.16
C LEU A 281 1.05 3.86 -26.62
N PHE A 282 0.62 2.65 -26.97
CA PHE A 282 0.64 2.17 -28.35
C PHE A 282 -0.18 3.08 -29.28
N LEU A 283 -1.39 3.49 -28.88
CA LEU A 283 -2.22 4.41 -29.66
C LEU A 283 -1.53 5.77 -29.83
N LEU A 284 -0.90 6.27 -28.77
CA LEU A 284 -0.17 7.55 -28.79
C LEU A 284 1.01 7.49 -29.77
N ILE A 285 1.77 6.39 -29.76
CA ILE A 285 2.85 6.13 -30.73
C ILE A 285 2.30 6.02 -32.16
N ALA A 286 1.20 5.28 -32.36
CA ALA A 286 0.58 5.13 -33.68
C ALA A 286 0.09 6.47 -34.24
N LEU A 287 -0.54 7.32 -33.41
CA LEU A 287 -0.96 8.66 -33.78
C LEU A 287 0.24 9.57 -34.08
N ALA A 288 1.32 9.49 -33.29
CA ALA A 288 2.55 10.24 -33.54
C ALA A 288 3.22 9.82 -34.87
N ILE A 289 3.32 8.52 -35.14
CA ILE A 289 3.84 8.00 -36.42
C ILE A 289 2.95 8.45 -37.59
N ASN A 290 1.62 8.43 -37.42
CA ASN A 290 0.70 8.92 -38.44
C ASN A 290 0.96 10.41 -38.76
N ILE A 291 1.19 11.26 -37.75
CA ILE A 291 1.58 12.67 -37.95
C ILE A 291 2.90 12.75 -38.73
N LEU A 292 3.93 12.00 -38.34
CA LEU A 292 5.24 12.03 -38.99
C LEU A 292 5.19 11.58 -40.45
N VAL A 293 4.45 10.50 -40.76
CA VAL A 293 4.28 9.99 -42.13
C VAL A 293 3.54 11.00 -43.00
N LYS A 294 2.52 11.68 -42.45
CA LYS A 294 1.66 12.61 -43.20
C LYS A 294 2.15 14.07 -43.20
N ILE A 295 3.21 14.39 -42.46
CA ILE A 295 3.74 15.77 -42.33
C ILE A 295 4.18 16.38 -43.66
N ARG A 296 4.52 15.56 -44.66
CA ARG A 296 4.89 16.00 -46.01
C ARG A 296 3.73 16.03 -47.02
N ILE A 297 2.55 15.52 -46.67
CA ILE A 297 1.49 15.20 -47.66
C ILE A 297 0.10 15.79 -47.31
N GLN A 298 -0.21 16.16 -46.06
CA GLN A 298 -1.56 16.60 -45.66
C GLN A 298 -1.73 18.06 -45.19
N HIS A 299 -2.94 18.58 -45.39
CA HIS A 299 -3.41 19.90 -44.95
C HIS A 299 -3.59 20.00 -43.42
N ALA A 300 -3.39 21.21 -42.87
CA ALA A 300 -3.44 21.53 -41.44
C ALA A 300 -4.62 20.94 -40.62
N PRO A 301 -5.86 20.80 -41.14
CA PRO A 301 -6.99 20.31 -40.34
C PRO A 301 -6.83 18.88 -39.82
N THR A 302 -6.21 17.98 -40.58
CA THR A 302 -6.04 16.58 -40.17
C THR A 302 -4.98 16.43 -39.09
N ILE A 303 -3.95 17.28 -39.13
CA ILE A 303 -2.93 17.36 -38.09
C ILE A 303 -3.56 17.83 -36.77
N ILE A 304 -4.41 18.86 -36.82
CA ILE A 304 -5.13 19.40 -35.65
C ILE A 304 -6.04 18.33 -35.04
N LEU A 305 -6.83 17.61 -35.84
CA LEU A 305 -7.69 16.54 -35.34
C LEU A 305 -6.89 15.42 -34.66
N THR A 306 -5.74 15.06 -35.21
CA THR A 306 -4.86 14.03 -34.65
C THR A 306 -4.26 14.49 -33.31
N LEU A 307 -3.88 15.76 -33.20
CA LEU A 307 -3.42 16.36 -31.93
C LEU A 307 -4.53 16.40 -30.86
N ILE A 308 -5.77 16.69 -31.25
CA ILE A 308 -6.93 16.64 -30.33
C ILE A 308 -7.12 15.21 -29.79
N LEU A 309 -7.06 14.20 -30.66
CA LEU A 309 -7.17 12.80 -30.26
C LEU A 309 -6.04 12.36 -29.32
N ILE A 310 -4.81 12.86 -29.53
CA ILE A 310 -3.70 12.66 -28.60
C ILE A 310 -4.03 13.30 -27.24
N GLY A 311 -4.50 14.55 -27.22
CA GLY A 311 -4.88 15.25 -25.99
C GLY A 311 -5.96 14.51 -25.19
N ILE A 312 -7.00 14.01 -25.86
CA ILE A 312 -8.06 13.21 -25.24
C ILE A 312 -7.49 11.90 -24.69
N SER A 313 -6.64 11.21 -25.46
CA SER A 313 -6.04 9.95 -25.04
C SER A 313 -5.14 10.14 -23.81
N VAL A 314 -4.33 11.22 -23.78
CA VAL A 314 -3.49 11.58 -22.63
C VAL A 314 -4.35 11.91 -21.41
N GLY A 315 -5.39 12.74 -21.58
CA GLY A 315 -6.30 13.06 -20.48
C GLY A 315 -6.96 11.82 -19.88
N MET A 316 -7.32 10.83 -20.70
CA MET A 316 -7.91 9.57 -20.22
C MET A 316 -6.94 8.65 -19.47
N ILE A 317 -5.62 8.83 -19.59
CA ILE A 317 -4.62 8.07 -18.82
C ILE A 317 -4.57 8.54 -17.36
N PHE A 318 -4.86 9.82 -17.11
CA PHE A 318 -4.76 10.44 -15.78
C PHE A 318 -6.11 10.49 -15.02
N VAL A 319 -7.19 9.96 -15.60
CA VAL A 319 -8.55 9.88 -15.02
C VAL A 319 -9.00 8.44 -14.90
#